data_AF-A0A849QNR9-F1
#
_entry.id   AF-A0A849QNR9-F1
#
_cell.length_a   1.000
_cell.length_b   1.000
_cell.length_c   1.000
_cell.angle_alpha   90.00
_cell.angle_beta   90.00
_cell.angle_gamma   90.00
#
_symmetry.space_group_name_H-M   'P 1'
#
loop_
_entity.id
_entity.type
_entity.pdbx_description
1 polymer ?
#
loop_
_entity_poly.entity_id
_entity_poly.type
_entity_poly.pdbx_seq_one_letter_code
_entity_poly.pdbx_strand_id
1 'polypeptide(L)'
;ERLQYYMEQMADCIDCGACKEVCPVCACGEDSKCTMFHSLVDNYKMSMYHMVRLLHLTDSCIACGQCSDVCPSDIPITLLQSRFAIPSQRRRNYQPGINLDTPPFFEVMLK
;
A
#
# COMPACT_ATOMS: atom_id res chain seq x y z
N GLU A 1 2.74 1.51 20.25
CA GLU A 1 3.39 0.24 19.83
C GLU A 1 3.15 -0.12 18.36
N ARG A 2 1.92 -0.40 17.90
CA ARG A 2 1.69 -0.77 16.48
C ARG A 2 2.19 0.26 15.48
N LEU A 3 1.79 1.53 15.61
CA LEU A 3 2.23 2.61 14.70
C LEU A 3 3.75 2.76 14.68
N GLN A 4 4.38 2.69 15.86
CA GLN A 4 5.83 2.77 16.02
C GLN A 4 6.55 1.68 15.20
N TYR A 5 6.05 0.43 15.25
CA TYR A 5 6.59 -0.66 14.44
C TYR A 5 6.52 -0.33 12.93
N TYR A 6 5.40 0.20 12.42
CA TYR A 6 5.33 0.60 11.00
C TYR A 6 6.33 1.69 10.65
N MET A 7 6.44 2.70 11.51
CA MET A 7 7.39 3.80 11.31
C MET A 7 8.84 3.32 11.31
N GLU A 8 9.18 2.36 12.16
CA GLU A 8 10.54 1.78 12.22
C GLU A 8 10.83 0.90 11.01
N GLN A 9 9.88 0.06 10.58
CA GLN A 9 10.08 -0.81 9.42
C GLN A 9 10.16 -0.05 8.09
N MET A 10 9.55 1.14 8.00
CA MET A 10 9.57 1.98 6.80
C MET A 10 10.60 3.12 6.86
N ALA A 11 11.39 3.21 7.94
CA ALA A 11 12.37 4.28 8.17
C ALA A 11 13.48 4.32 7.12
N ASP A 12 13.87 3.16 6.59
CA ASP A 12 14.95 3.04 5.62
C ASP A 12 14.47 3.14 4.17
N CYS A 13 13.23 3.60 3.95
CA CYS A 13 12.71 3.81 2.61
C CYS A 13 13.47 4.94 1.92
N ILE A 14 13.98 4.67 0.73
CA ILE A 14 14.71 5.64 -0.12
C ILE A 14 13.82 6.26 -1.20
N ASP A 15 12.49 6.11 -1.08
CA ASP A 15 11.48 6.63 -2.02
C ASP A 15 11.75 6.27 -3.50
N CYS A 16 12.30 5.08 -3.79
CA CYS A 16 12.63 4.65 -5.16
C CYS A 16 11.41 4.29 -6.04
N GLY A 17 10.21 4.17 -5.47
CA GLY A 17 8.98 3.86 -6.21
C GLY A 17 8.83 2.41 -6.72
N ALA A 18 9.86 1.56 -6.64
CA ALA A 18 9.84 0.19 -7.19
C ALA A 18 8.62 -0.64 -6.72
N CYS A 19 8.25 -0.51 -5.44
CA CYS A 19 7.11 -1.19 -4.85
C CYS A 19 5.74 -0.79 -5.41
N LYS A 20 5.62 0.40 -6.03
CA LYS A 20 4.43 0.83 -6.77
C LYS A 20 4.44 0.24 -8.17
N GLU A 21 5.57 0.31 -8.87
CA GLU A 21 5.66 -0.14 -10.27
C GLU A 21 5.31 -1.62 -10.44
N VAL A 22 5.68 -2.46 -9.47
CA VAL A 22 5.37 -3.90 -9.52
C VAL A 22 4.01 -4.27 -8.94
N CYS A 23 3.25 -3.32 -8.39
CA CYS A 23 2.00 -3.62 -7.71
C CYS A 23 0.85 -3.74 -8.72
N PRO A 24 0.27 -4.94 -8.96
CA PRO A 24 -0.73 -5.13 -10.01
C PRO A 24 -2.07 -4.45 -9.71
N VAL A 25 -2.30 -4.02 -8.47
CA VAL A 25 -3.54 -3.39 -8.02
C VAL A 25 -3.39 -1.88 -7.76
N CYS A 26 -2.20 -1.32 -7.94
CA CYS A 26 -1.98 0.11 -7.83
C CYS A 26 -2.10 0.76 -9.21
N ALA A 27 -3.21 1.47 -9.43
CA ALA A 27 -3.48 2.14 -10.71
C ALA A 27 -2.99 3.60 -10.79
N CYS A 28 -2.31 4.09 -9.75
CA CYS A 28 -1.87 5.48 -9.67
C CYS A 28 -0.74 5.75 -10.69
N GLY A 29 -0.96 6.66 -11.63
CA GLY A 29 0.06 7.17 -12.55
C GLY A 29 1.03 8.14 -11.87
N GLU A 30 2.08 8.55 -12.59
CA GLU A 30 3.13 9.46 -12.09
C GLU A 30 2.55 10.80 -11.57
N ASP A 31 1.54 11.35 -12.24
CA ASP A 31 0.87 12.61 -11.87
C ASP A 31 -0.17 12.47 -10.74
N SER A 32 -0.26 11.30 -10.09
CA SER A 32 -1.22 11.09 -9.00
C SER A 32 -0.81 11.85 -7.74
N LYS A 33 -1.78 12.38 -6.99
CA LYS A 33 -1.49 13.05 -5.70
C LYS A 33 -0.73 12.16 -4.73
N CYS A 34 -1.01 10.86 -4.73
CA CYS A 34 -0.34 9.91 -3.84
C CYS A 34 1.13 9.67 -4.19
N THR A 35 1.51 9.72 -5.47
CA THR A 35 2.89 9.59 -5.93
C THR A 35 3.67 10.88 -5.70
N MET A 36 3.00 12.04 -5.58
CA MET A 36 3.65 13.30 -5.18
C MET A 36 3.93 13.43 -3.67
N PHE A 37 3.45 12.51 -2.83
CA PHE A 37 3.70 12.51 -1.38
C PHE A 37 5.04 11.88 -0.97
N HIS A 38 6.06 11.98 -1.83
CA HIS A 38 7.45 11.73 -1.49
C HIS A 38 8.24 13.03 -1.65
N SER A 39 9.03 13.37 -0.64
CA SER A 39 9.84 14.59 -0.66
C SER A 39 11.09 14.36 0.18
N LEU A 40 12.25 14.57 -0.42
CA LEU A 40 13.53 14.38 0.27
C LEU A 40 13.77 15.41 1.39
N VAL A 41 12.97 16.49 1.44
CA VAL A 41 12.99 17.45 2.56
C VAL A 41 12.10 17.02 3.73
N ASP A 42 11.26 16.00 3.56
CA ASP A 42 10.42 15.49 4.62
C ASP A 42 11.25 14.60 5.55
N ASN A 43 11.38 15.01 6.82
CA ASN A 43 12.09 14.24 7.85
C ASN A 43 11.19 13.21 8.56
N TYR A 44 10.13 12.73 7.89
CA TYR A 44 9.24 11.75 8.48
C TYR A 44 9.86 10.36 8.43
N LYS A 45 9.84 9.63 9.55
CA LYS A 45 10.26 8.21 9.60
C LYS A 45 9.45 7.30 8.67
N MET A 46 8.27 7.74 8.25
CA MET A 46 7.46 7.03 7.26
C MET A 46 6.91 8.08 6.32
N SER A 47 7.25 7.98 5.04
CA SER A 47 6.78 8.95 4.04
C SER A 47 5.25 8.96 3.95
N MET A 48 4.69 10.12 3.60
CA MET A 48 3.24 10.27 3.41
C MET A 48 2.71 9.34 2.32
N TYR A 49 3.54 9.05 1.31
CA TYR A 49 3.29 8.02 0.31
C TYR A 49 2.88 6.67 0.94
N HIS A 50 3.62 6.16 1.94
CA HIS A 50 3.31 4.87 2.55
C HIS A 50 1.97 4.89 3.29
N MET A 51 1.65 5.97 4.00
CA MET A 51 0.36 6.12 4.68
C MET A 51 -0.81 6.13 3.70
N VAL A 52 -0.69 6.88 2.61
CA VAL A 52 -1.73 6.95 1.57
C VAL A 52 -1.85 5.62 0.83
N ARG A 53 -0.74 4.95 0.52
CA ARG A 53 -0.74 3.64 -0.14
C ARG A 53 -1.37 2.57 0.73
N LEU A 54 -1.12 2.57 2.04
CA LEU A 54 -1.79 1.67 2.99
C LEU A 54 -3.31 1.80 2.87
N LEU A 55 -3.81 3.05 2.83
CA LEU A 55 -5.23 3.36 2.69
C LEU A 55 -5.79 2.95 1.31
N HIS A 56 -5.12 3.33 0.21
CA HIS A 56 -5.58 3.02 -1.16
C HIS A 56 -5.70 1.52 -1.42
N LEU A 57 -4.77 0.72 -0.90
CA LEU A 57 -4.73 -0.72 -1.14
C LEU A 57 -5.45 -1.55 -0.06
N THR A 58 -6.22 -0.91 0.80
CA THR A 58 -6.86 -1.54 1.97
C THR A 58 -7.82 -2.67 1.59
N ASP A 59 -8.56 -2.50 0.50
CA ASP A 59 -9.56 -3.46 0.03
C ASP A 59 -9.02 -4.33 -1.12
N SER A 60 -8.13 -3.78 -1.95
CA SER A 60 -7.62 -4.40 -3.18
C SER A 60 -6.35 -5.22 -3.02
N CYS A 61 -5.58 -5.08 -1.92
CA CYS A 61 -4.33 -5.84 -1.77
C CYS A 61 -4.56 -7.35 -1.75
N ILE A 62 -3.92 -8.06 -2.69
CA ILE A 62 -3.96 -9.52 -2.83
C ILE A 62 -2.77 -10.24 -2.15
N ALA A 63 -1.92 -9.51 -1.42
CA ALA A 63 -0.74 -10.03 -0.74
C ALA A 63 0.22 -10.86 -1.63
N CYS A 64 0.44 -10.41 -2.88
CA CYS A 64 1.22 -11.17 -3.88
C CYS A 64 2.74 -11.22 -3.66
N GLY A 65 3.31 -10.46 -2.71
CA GLY A 65 4.75 -10.51 -2.41
C GLY A 65 5.62 -9.51 -3.18
N GLN A 66 5.29 -9.23 -4.44
CA GLN A 66 6.15 -8.48 -5.38
C GLN A 66 6.74 -7.18 -4.83
N CYS A 67 5.98 -6.42 -4.05
CA CYS A 67 6.47 -5.14 -3.51
C CYS A 67 7.56 -5.29 -2.44
N SER A 68 7.61 -6.42 -1.73
CA SER A 68 8.73 -6.76 -0.85
C SER A 68 9.94 -7.23 -1.65
N ASP A 69 9.72 -8.10 -2.65
CA ASP A 69 10.81 -8.73 -3.42
C ASP A 69 11.67 -7.72 -4.18
N VAL A 70 11.09 -6.60 -4.61
CA VAL A 70 11.83 -5.53 -5.33
C VAL A 70 12.32 -4.41 -4.42
N CYS A 71 12.11 -4.48 -3.11
CA CYS A 71 12.52 -3.40 -2.22
C CYS A 71 14.04 -3.46 -1.99
N PRO A 72 14.82 -2.44 -2.41
CA PRO A 72 16.26 -2.44 -2.22
C PRO A 72 16.69 -2.25 -0.76
N SER A 73 15.78 -1.80 0.11
CA SER A 73 16.00 -1.63 1.55
C SER A 73 15.45 -2.81 2.38
N ASP A 74 15.08 -3.93 1.75
CA ASP A 74 14.55 -5.13 2.41
C ASP A 74 13.31 -4.87 3.31
N ILE A 75 12.53 -3.83 3.01
CA ILE A 75 11.32 -3.50 3.78
C ILE A 75 10.27 -4.59 3.55
N PRO A 76 9.65 -5.17 4.59
CA PRO A 76 8.63 -6.21 4.45
C PRO A 76 7.25 -5.61 4.06
N ILE A 77 7.20 -4.83 2.97
CA ILE A 77 6.01 -4.09 2.50
C ILE A 77 4.77 -4.97 2.38
N THR A 78 4.89 -6.20 1.84
CA THR A 78 3.75 -7.13 1.73
C THR A 78 3.16 -7.46 3.09
N LEU A 79 4.00 -7.73 4.11
CA LEU A 79 3.55 -8.00 5.47
C LEU A 79 2.85 -6.77 6.06
N LEU A 80 3.47 -5.59 5.92
CA LEU A 80 2.95 -4.33 6.45
C LEU A 80 1.58 -4.00 5.82
N GLN A 81 1.46 -4.11 4.49
CA GLN A 81 0.21 -3.88 3.76
C GLN A 81 -0.87 -4.89 4.16
N SER A 82 -0.51 -6.17 4.25
CA SER A 82 -1.47 -7.26 4.57
C SER A 82 -2.03 -7.12 5.98
N ARG A 83 -1.24 -6.68 6.95
CA ARG A 83 -1.70 -6.40 8.33
C ARG A 83 -2.75 -5.29 8.39
N PHE A 84 -2.80 -4.40 7.39
CA PHE A 84 -3.82 -3.37 7.26
C PHE A 84 -5.02 -3.83 6.42
N ALA A 85 -4.75 -4.47 5.27
CA ALA A 85 -5.77 -4.85 4.29
C ALA A 85 -6.66 -6.01 4.74
N ILE A 86 -6.07 -7.12 5.23
CA ILE A 86 -6.80 -8.35 5.57
C ILE A 86 -7.91 -8.08 6.62
N PRO A 87 -7.67 -7.35 7.73
CA PRO A 87 -8.74 -7.03 8.67
C PRO A 87 -9.85 -6.16 8.08
N SER A 88 -9.56 -5.32 7.09
CA SER A 88 -10.57 -4.50 6.42
C SER A 88 -11.42 -5.34 5.47
N GLN A 89 -10.76 -6.16 4.64
CA GLN A 89 -11.38 -7.13 3.73
C GLN A 89 -12.31 -8.09 4.48
N ARG A 90 -11.83 -8.68 5.59
CA ARG A 90 -12.63 -9.55 6.47
C ARG A 90 -13.87 -8.85 7.03
N ARG A 91 -13.73 -7.61 7.52
CA ARG A 91 -14.86 -6.84 8.04
C ARG A 91 -15.92 -6.51 6.98
N ARG A 92 -15.53 -6.52 5.70
CA ARG A 92 -16.41 -6.27 4.56
C ARG A 92 -16.88 -7.55 3.87
N ASN A 93 -16.50 -8.74 4.36
CA ASN A 93 -16.73 -10.02 3.69
C ASN A 93 -16.32 -9.99 2.20
N TYR A 94 -15.21 -9.30 1.90
CA TYR A 94 -14.70 -9.12 0.55
C TYR A 94 -13.33 -9.76 0.43
N GLN A 95 -13.10 -10.50 -0.66
CA GLN A 95 -11.79 -11.05 -1.00
C GLN A 95 -11.38 -10.58 -2.39
N PRO A 96 -10.31 -9.78 -2.52
CA PRO A 96 -9.89 -9.26 -3.82
C PRO A 96 -9.38 -10.39 -4.72
N GLY A 97 -9.67 -10.26 -6.02
CA GLY A 97 -9.19 -11.18 -7.06
C GLY A 97 -9.92 -12.53 -7.16
N ILE A 98 -10.98 -12.76 -6.40
CA ILE A 98 -11.74 -14.02 -6.42
C ILE A 98 -13.05 -13.93 -7.21
N ASN A 99 -13.78 -12.82 -7.07
CA ASN A 99 -15.08 -12.64 -7.74
C ASN A 99 -15.08 -11.33 -8.54
N LEU A 100 -15.36 -11.43 -9.84
CA LEU A 100 -15.44 -10.29 -10.77
C LEU A 100 -16.75 -9.51 -10.64
N ASP A 101 -17.83 -10.12 -10.11
CA ASP A 101 -19.12 -9.47 -9.90
C ASP A 101 -19.11 -8.51 -8.70
N THR A 102 -18.11 -8.63 -7.83
CA THR A 102 -17.95 -7.77 -6.65
C THR A 102 -16.76 -6.84 -6.87
N PRO A 103 -16.98 -5.62 -7.39
CA PRO A 103 -15.91 -4.64 -7.56
C PRO A 103 -15.31 -4.25 -6.19
N PRO A 104 -14.05 -3.77 -6.15
CA PRO A 104 -13.44 -3.23 -4.95
C PRO A 104 -14.34 -2.16 -4.31
N PHE A 105 -14.30 -2.04 -2.98
CA PHE A 105 -15.23 -1.20 -2.23
C PHE A 105 -15.22 0.27 -2.71
N PHE A 106 -14.05 0.79 -3.10
CA PHE A 106 -13.93 2.15 -3.63
C PHE A 106 -14.59 2.37 -5.00
N GLU A 107 -14.80 1.33 -5.81
CA GLU A 107 -15.57 1.46 -7.07
C GLU A 107 -17.08 1.53 -6.84
N VAL A 108 -17.59 1.00 -5.72
CA VAL A 108 -19.04 0.91 -5.44
C VAL A 108 -19.61 2.21 -4.88
N MET A 109 -18.84 2.98 -4.11
CA MET A 109 -19.31 4.20 -3.44
C MET A 109 -18.96 5.52 -4.14
N LEU A 110 -18.31 5.47 -5.30
CA LEU A 110 -18.05 6.66 -6.15
C LEU A 110 -19.08 6.83 -7.28
N LYS A 111 -20.21 6.11 -7.21
CA LYS A 111 -21.40 6.37 -8.01
C LYS A 111 -22.42 7.19 -7.23
#